data_AF-A0A7C0X2J1-F1
#
_entry.id   AF-A0A7C0X2J1-F1
#
_cell.length_a   1.000
_cell.length_b   1.000
_cell.length_c   1.000
_cell.angle_alpha   90.00
_cell.angle_beta   90.00
_cell.angle_gamma   90.00
#
_symmetry.space_group_name_H-M   'P 1'
#
loop_
_entity.id
_entity.type
_entity.pdbx_description
1 polymer ?
#
loop_
_entity_poly.entity_id
_entity_poly.type
_entity_poly.pdbx_seq_one_letter_code
_entity_poly.pdbx_strand_id
1 'polypeptide(L)'
;TYAYDYLVIATGCRADVDQIPGLSKDFNSFYTSIDDALRLGEKLKNFDKGKVVILTARMPIPCPGAPGKFTVLLDAYLRYIRGEDIRKDVEITYLLPIELIGPPAYNAIISSVFEERDIELIRKFVVDEVNAGQKEVVSVDGEKIEYDLLVTIPPYTNTKAMLDSGITDENGWIPVDKHTLQYKRGSESYEEVYALGDTGPCRDPQDRDRCSLWHISWLKT
;
A
#
# COMPACT_ATOMS: atom_id res chain seq x y z
N THR A 1 -14.84 28.12 15.51
CA THR A 1 -14.63 26.93 16.37
C THR A 1 -15.96 26.25 16.57
N TYR A 2 -15.97 24.93 16.77
CA TYR A 2 -17.18 24.17 17.08
C TYR A 2 -16.93 23.42 18.38
N ALA A 3 -17.86 23.52 19.33
CA ALA A 3 -17.85 22.70 20.52
C ALA A 3 -18.42 21.31 20.21
N TYR A 4 -18.01 20.31 20.98
CA TYR A 4 -18.50 18.96 20.87
C TYR A 4 -18.66 18.35 22.27
N ASP A 5 -19.67 17.51 22.43
CA ASP A 5 -19.77 16.60 23.58
C ASP A 5 -18.99 15.29 23.32
N TYR A 6 -18.92 14.89 22.04
CA TYR A 6 -18.16 13.74 21.56
C TYR A 6 -17.55 14.05 20.19
N LEU A 7 -16.34 13.57 19.94
CA LEU A 7 -15.62 13.72 18.67
C LEU A 7 -15.27 12.35 18.09
N VAL A 8 -15.67 12.10 16.85
CA VAL A 8 -15.28 10.90 16.09
C VAL A 8 -14.44 11.31 14.89
N ILE A 9 -13.20 10.85 14.84
CA ILE A 9 -12.24 11.16 13.79
C ILE A 9 -12.22 9.99 12.80
N ALA A 10 -12.68 10.23 11.58
CA ALA A 10 -12.71 9.22 10.52
C ALA A 10 -12.19 9.81 9.19
N THR A 11 -11.13 10.61 9.27
CA THR A 11 -10.57 11.36 8.13
C THR A 11 -9.77 10.50 7.15
N GLY A 12 -9.54 9.24 7.48
CA GLY A 12 -8.70 8.33 6.70
C GLY A 12 -7.22 8.73 6.72
N CYS A 13 -6.50 8.26 5.70
CA CYS A 13 -5.10 8.58 5.45
C CYS A 13 -4.92 9.13 4.03
N ARG A 14 -3.72 9.60 3.72
CA ARG A 14 -3.34 10.09 2.40
C ARG A 14 -2.01 9.49 1.97
N ALA A 15 -1.82 9.34 0.67
CA ALA A 15 -0.52 8.98 0.12
C ALA A 15 0.51 10.08 0.40
N ASP A 16 1.73 9.66 0.71
CA ASP A 16 2.89 10.53 0.94
C ASP A 16 4.03 10.08 0.04
N VAL A 17 3.89 10.44 -1.24
CA VAL A 17 4.79 10.04 -2.32
C VAL A 17 6.21 10.59 -2.11
N ASP A 18 6.32 11.74 -1.44
CA ASP A 18 7.59 12.45 -1.23
C ASP A 18 8.48 11.79 -0.16
N GLN A 19 7.98 10.78 0.57
CA GLN A 19 8.81 10.01 1.51
C GLN A 19 9.84 9.12 0.82
N ILE A 20 9.66 8.82 -0.47
CA ILE A 20 10.63 8.04 -1.25
C ILE A 20 11.29 8.98 -2.27
N PRO A 21 12.61 9.24 -2.14
CA PRO A 21 13.36 10.02 -3.11
C PRO A 21 13.10 9.58 -4.55
N GLY A 22 12.77 10.54 -5.40
CA GLY A 22 12.57 10.34 -6.84
C GLY A 22 11.24 9.67 -7.23
N LEU A 23 10.46 9.14 -6.30
CA LEU A 23 9.20 8.44 -6.62
C LEU A 23 8.20 9.34 -7.35
N SER A 24 8.04 10.59 -6.93
CA SER A 24 7.13 11.54 -7.57
C SER A 24 7.50 11.89 -9.02
N LYS A 25 8.74 11.58 -9.47
CA LYS A 25 9.20 11.83 -10.85
C LYS A 25 8.67 10.81 -11.85
N ASP A 26 8.30 9.60 -11.41
CA ASP A 26 7.62 8.60 -12.23
C ASP A 26 6.63 7.80 -11.38
N PHE A 27 5.48 8.41 -11.14
CA PHE A 27 4.45 7.87 -10.26
C PHE A 27 3.21 7.46 -11.06
N ASN A 28 2.84 6.18 -10.95
CA ASN A 28 1.58 5.65 -11.47
C ASN A 28 0.94 4.80 -10.41
N SER A 29 -0.34 5.02 -10.10
CA SER A 29 -1.02 4.27 -9.05
C SER A 29 -2.48 4.07 -9.37
N PHE A 30 -3.04 2.95 -8.93
CA PHE A 30 -4.49 2.76 -8.85
C PHE A 30 -5.04 3.05 -7.44
N TYR A 31 -4.17 3.48 -6.51
CA TYR A 31 -4.41 3.38 -5.07
C TYR A 31 -4.51 4.73 -4.35
N THR A 32 -4.48 5.83 -5.10
CA THR A 32 -4.42 7.20 -4.58
C THR A 32 -5.63 8.04 -4.97
N SER A 33 -6.07 7.99 -6.21
CA SER A 33 -7.25 8.72 -6.69
C SER A 33 -7.87 8.06 -7.92
N ILE A 34 -9.11 8.44 -8.25
CA ILE A 34 -9.77 8.00 -9.48
C ILE A 34 -8.97 8.43 -10.72
N ASP A 35 -8.46 9.66 -10.72
CA ASP A 35 -7.69 10.19 -11.86
C ASP A 35 -6.36 9.48 -12.06
N ASP A 36 -5.68 9.07 -10.97
CA ASP A 36 -4.47 8.24 -11.07
C ASP A 36 -4.81 6.85 -11.64
N ALA A 37 -5.89 6.23 -11.18
CA ALA A 37 -6.33 4.92 -11.66
C ALA A 37 -6.71 4.95 -13.15
N LEU A 38 -7.42 6.00 -13.60
CA LEU A 38 -7.76 6.17 -15.02
C LEU A 38 -6.52 6.41 -15.89
N ARG A 39 -5.57 7.24 -15.42
CA ARG A 39 -4.29 7.46 -16.13
C ARG A 39 -3.47 6.18 -16.23
N LEU A 40 -3.41 5.37 -15.17
CA LEU A 40 -2.76 4.06 -15.21
C LEU A 40 -3.46 3.12 -16.19
N GLY A 41 -4.80 3.10 -16.20
CA GLY A 41 -5.59 2.31 -17.15
C GLY A 41 -5.24 2.62 -18.61
N GLU A 42 -5.12 3.90 -18.97
CA GLU A 42 -4.71 4.31 -20.32
C GLU A 42 -3.27 3.91 -20.65
N LYS A 43 -2.34 3.99 -19.68
CA LYS A 43 -0.97 3.49 -19.89
C LYS A 43 -0.95 1.99 -20.16
N LEU A 44 -1.66 1.21 -19.34
CA LEU A 44 -1.74 -0.24 -19.48
C LEU A 44 -2.38 -0.66 -20.80
N LYS A 45 -3.41 0.06 -21.26
CA LYS A 45 -4.08 -0.18 -22.55
C LYS A 45 -3.16 -0.02 -23.76
N ASN A 46 -2.10 0.78 -23.64
CA ASN A 46 -1.12 1.02 -24.70
C ASN A 46 0.24 0.37 -24.42
N PHE A 47 0.36 -0.44 -23.37
CA PHE A 47 1.57 -1.19 -23.04
C PHE A 47 1.55 -2.54 -23.77
N ASP A 48 2.48 -2.74 -24.70
CA ASP A 48 2.52 -3.95 -25.55
C ASP A 48 3.68 -4.89 -25.22
N LYS A 49 4.76 -4.40 -24.60
CA LYS A 49 5.96 -5.18 -24.27
C LYS A 49 6.80 -4.50 -23.19
N GLY A 50 7.65 -5.27 -22.53
CA GLY A 50 8.60 -4.80 -21.53
C GLY A 50 8.22 -5.19 -20.11
N LYS A 51 8.86 -4.58 -19.11
CA LYS A 51 8.74 -4.95 -17.70
C LYS A 51 7.81 -4.02 -16.93
N VAL A 52 6.74 -4.57 -16.37
CA VAL A 52 5.87 -3.88 -15.41
C VAL A 52 6.31 -4.26 -14.00
N VAL A 53 6.74 -3.26 -13.23
CA VAL A 53 7.07 -3.43 -11.82
C VAL A 53 5.93 -2.88 -10.97
N ILE A 54 5.33 -3.74 -10.15
CA ILE A 54 4.41 -3.34 -9.09
C ILE A 54 5.25 -3.18 -7.82
N LEU A 55 5.24 -1.99 -7.21
CA LEU A 55 6.01 -1.68 -6.01
C LEU A 55 5.07 -1.33 -4.86
N THR A 56 5.10 -2.13 -3.80
CA THR A 56 4.61 -1.68 -2.48
C THR A 56 5.77 -0.99 -1.77
N ALA A 57 5.76 0.34 -1.70
CA ALA A 57 6.92 1.09 -1.24
C ALA A 57 7.16 0.98 0.27
N ARG A 58 6.09 1.02 1.09
CA ARG A 58 6.19 0.97 2.54
C ARG A 58 4.93 0.39 3.14
N MET A 59 5.09 -0.36 4.22
CA MET A 59 3.98 -0.77 5.08
C MET A 59 3.90 0.15 6.29
N PRO A 60 2.69 0.37 6.84
CA PRO A 60 1.42 -0.20 6.41
C PRO A 60 0.72 0.59 5.29
N ILE A 61 -0.21 -0.06 4.59
CA ILE A 61 -1.06 0.52 3.54
C ILE A 61 -2.53 0.19 3.82
N PRO A 62 -3.48 1.00 3.33
CA PRO A 62 -4.88 0.58 3.23
C PRO A 62 -4.94 -0.78 2.50
N CYS A 63 -5.84 -1.68 2.91
CA CYS A 63 -6.07 -3.01 2.30
C CYS A 63 -4.81 -3.70 1.69
N PRO A 64 -3.94 -4.31 2.52
CA PRO A 64 -2.66 -4.90 2.07
C PRO A 64 -2.74 -5.95 0.95
N GLY A 65 -3.90 -6.56 0.73
CA GLY A 65 -4.11 -7.52 -0.35
C GLY A 65 -4.40 -6.88 -1.72
N ALA A 66 -4.66 -5.57 -1.79
CA ALA A 66 -4.99 -4.89 -3.04
C ALA A 66 -3.88 -4.95 -4.10
N PRO A 67 -2.58 -4.74 -3.78
CA PRO A 67 -1.51 -4.87 -4.76
C PRO A 67 -1.46 -6.27 -5.39
N GLY A 68 -1.53 -7.33 -4.57
CA GLY A 68 -1.52 -8.70 -5.09
C GLY A 68 -2.72 -9.02 -5.98
N LYS A 69 -3.92 -8.54 -5.60
CA LYS A 69 -5.12 -8.65 -6.45
C LYS A 69 -4.95 -7.91 -7.78
N PHE A 70 -4.40 -6.70 -7.74
CA PHE A 70 -4.10 -5.92 -8.94
C PHE A 70 -3.13 -6.67 -9.86
N THR A 71 -2.06 -7.26 -9.31
CA THR A 71 -1.09 -8.04 -10.09
C THR A 71 -1.75 -9.22 -10.81
N VAL A 72 -2.63 -9.98 -10.14
CA VAL A 72 -3.41 -11.06 -10.77
C VAL A 72 -4.37 -10.54 -11.84
N LEU A 73 -5.02 -9.40 -11.59
CA LEU A 73 -5.93 -8.76 -12.55
C LEU A 73 -5.21 -8.19 -13.77
N LEU A 74 -4.00 -7.66 -13.59
CA LEU A 74 -3.16 -7.17 -14.67
C LEU A 74 -2.77 -8.31 -15.62
N ASP A 75 -2.27 -9.43 -15.08
CA ASP A 75 -1.99 -10.62 -15.88
C ASP A 75 -3.24 -11.10 -16.62
N ALA A 76 -4.39 -11.21 -15.93
CA ALA A 76 -5.63 -11.64 -16.56
C ALA A 76 -6.08 -10.68 -17.69
N TYR A 77 -5.94 -9.37 -17.48
CA TYR A 77 -6.26 -8.36 -18.49
C TYR A 77 -5.34 -8.50 -19.72
N LEU A 78 -4.03 -8.59 -19.52
CA LEU A 78 -3.08 -8.77 -20.61
C LEU A 78 -3.34 -10.08 -21.37
N ARG A 79 -3.56 -11.17 -20.64
CA ARG A 79 -3.76 -12.51 -21.20
C ARG A 79 -5.06 -12.65 -21.97
N TYR A 80 -6.18 -12.27 -21.36
CA TYR A 80 -7.51 -12.58 -21.90
C TYR A 80 -8.17 -11.43 -22.67
N ILE A 81 -7.79 -10.18 -22.40
CA ILE A 81 -8.40 -9.01 -23.04
C ILE A 81 -7.49 -8.43 -24.12
N ARG A 82 -6.18 -8.33 -23.85
CA ARG A 82 -5.20 -7.87 -24.85
C ARG A 82 -4.68 -9.00 -25.73
N GLY A 83 -4.63 -10.22 -25.20
CA GLY A 83 -4.30 -11.44 -25.91
C GLY A 83 -2.94 -12.00 -25.49
N GLU A 84 -2.79 -13.32 -25.63
CA GLU A 84 -1.58 -14.06 -25.24
C GLU A 84 -0.31 -13.53 -25.94
N ASP A 85 -0.45 -13.03 -27.17
CA ASP A 85 0.66 -12.43 -27.92
C ASP A 85 1.24 -11.17 -27.28
N ILE A 86 0.44 -10.42 -26.53
CA ILE A 86 0.92 -9.28 -25.74
C ILE A 86 1.47 -9.77 -24.41
N ARG A 87 0.76 -10.68 -23.73
CA ARG A 87 1.17 -11.16 -22.39
C ARG A 87 2.55 -11.80 -22.41
N LYS A 88 2.92 -12.56 -23.45
CA LYS A 88 4.24 -13.20 -23.56
C LYS A 88 5.41 -12.22 -23.67
N ASP A 89 5.14 -11.00 -24.16
CA ASP A 89 6.15 -9.94 -24.35
C ASP A 89 6.20 -8.99 -23.13
N VAL A 90 5.39 -9.23 -22.11
CA VAL A 90 5.32 -8.42 -20.88
C VAL A 90 5.77 -9.23 -19.67
N GLU A 91 6.82 -8.76 -19.02
CA GLU A 91 7.28 -9.27 -17.73
C GLU A 91 6.55 -8.55 -16.59
N ILE A 92 6.15 -9.28 -15.55
CA ILE A 92 5.49 -8.71 -14.38
C ILE A 92 6.29 -9.09 -13.13
N THR A 93 6.80 -8.08 -12.42
CA THR A 93 7.48 -8.26 -11.14
C THR A 93 6.73 -7.51 -10.05
N TYR A 94 6.46 -8.17 -8.93
CA TYR A 94 5.86 -7.56 -7.74
C TYR A 94 6.87 -7.50 -6.59
N LEU A 95 7.18 -6.28 -6.14
CA LEU A 95 8.10 -5.97 -5.06
C LEU A 95 7.32 -5.68 -3.77
N LEU A 96 7.69 -6.37 -2.69
CA LEU A 96 7.04 -6.27 -1.38
C LEU A 96 8.09 -6.17 -0.25
N PRO A 97 7.96 -5.23 0.71
CA PRO A 97 8.95 -5.02 1.76
C PRO A 97 8.81 -5.98 2.95
N ILE A 98 7.79 -6.84 2.94
CA ILE A 98 7.48 -7.79 4.01
C ILE A 98 7.44 -9.23 3.50
N GLU A 99 7.58 -10.19 4.41
CA GLU A 99 7.54 -11.61 4.07
C GLU A 99 6.12 -12.10 3.74
N LEU A 100 5.09 -11.67 4.47
CA LEU A 100 3.73 -12.20 4.31
C LEU A 100 2.71 -11.06 4.21
N ILE A 101 1.87 -11.08 3.18
CA ILE A 101 0.80 -10.08 2.97
C ILE A 101 -0.38 -10.32 3.93
N GLY A 102 -0.68 -11.59 4.20
CA GLY A 102 -1.75 -12.01 5.10
C GLY A 102 -1.44 -13.32 5.82
N PRO A 103 -2.46 -14.11 6.20
CA PRO A 103 -2.27 -15.43 6.80
C PRO A 103 -1.47 -16.38 5.90
N PRO A 104 -0.76 -17.39 6.45
CA PRO A 104 0.05 -18.33 5.67
C PRO A 104 -0.70 -19.02 4.54
N ALA A 105 -1.96 -19.46 4.78
CA ALA A 105 -2.78 -20.10 3.75
C ALA A 105 -3.04 -19.17 2.54
N TYR A 106 -3.29 -17.89 2.80
CA TYR A 106 -3.46 -16.90 1.72
C TYR A 106 -2.16 -16.69 0.94
N ASN A 107 -1.01 -16.59 1.63
CA ASN A 107 0.28 -16.42 0.96
C ASN A 107 0.69 -17.64 0.12
N ALA A 108 0.36 -18.85 0.57
CA ALA A 108 0.58 -20.07 -0.21
C ALA A 108 -0.21 -20.03 -1.52
N ILE A 109 -1.50 -19.67 -1.46
CA ILE A 109 -2.36 -19.58 -2.65
C ILE A 109 -1.84 -18.50 -3.62
N ILE A 110 -1.61 -17.27 -3.15
CA ILE A 110 -1.19 -16.18 -4.05
C ILE A 110 0.19 -16.44 -4.67
N SER A 111 1.10 -17.11 -3.95
CA SER A 111 2.42 -17.44 -4.50
C SER A 111 2.32 -18.52 -5.57
N SER A 112 1.49 -19.56 -5.37
CA SER A 112 1.18 -20.57 -6.41
C SER A 112 0.58 -19.91 -7.65
N VAL A 113 -0.37 -18.99 -7.47
CA VAL A 113 -1.00 -18.25 -8.58
C VAL A 113 0.01 -17.41 -9.35
N PHE A 114 0.97 -16.78 -8.67
CA PHE A 114 2.02 -16.01 -9.33
C PHE A 114 3.00 -16.90 -10.10
N GLU A 115 3.41 -18.02 -9.52
CA GLU A 115 4.27 -19.01 -10.18
C GLU A 115 3.60 -19.60 -11.43
N GLU A 116 2.33 -20.03 -11.32
CA GLU A 116 1.53 -20.54 -12.44
C GLU A 116 1.34 -19.53 -13.57
N ARG A 117 1.36 -18.24 -13.24
CA ARG A 117 1.13 -17.13 -14.19
C ARG A 117 2.40 -16.45 -14.66
N ASP A 118 3.57 -16.97 -14.31
CA ASP A 118 4.87 -16.38 -14.66
C ASP A 118 4.97 -14.91 -14.21
N ILE A 119 4.67 -14.70 -12.93
CA ILE A 119 4.76 -13.41 -12.24
C ILE A 119 5.84 -13.53 -11.18
N GLU A 120 6.87 -12.70 -11.29
CA GLU A 120 7.97 -12.69 -10.32
C GLU A 120 7.51 -11.99 -9.04
N LEU A 121 7.75 -12.62 -7.89
CA LEU A 121 7.46 -12.04 -6.58
C LEU A 121 8.76 -11.91 -5.77
N ILE A 122 9.18 -10.68 -5.53
CA ILE A 122 10.35 -10.37 -4.70
C ILE A 122 9.86 -9.83 -3.35
N ARG A 123 10.14 -10.58 -2.30
CA ARG A 123 9.80 -10.24 -0.91
C ARG A 123 11.02 -9.64 -0.21
N LYS A 124 10.77 -8.92 0.89
CA LYS A 124 11.79 -8.17 1.65
C LYS A 124 12.53 -7.12 0.81
N PHE A 125 11.93 -6.67 -0.28
CA PHE A 125 12.46 -5.56 -1.07
C PHE A 125 12.06 -4.24 -0.42
N VAL A 126 12.97 -3.62 0.34
CA VAL A 126 12.76 -2.32 0.95
C VAL A 126 13.34 -1.25 0.03
N VAL A 127 12.48 -0.45 -0.59
CA VAL A 127 12.91 0.62 -1.51
C VAL A 127 13.57 1.76 -0.74
N ASP A 128 14.70 2.21 -1.26
CA ASP A 128 15.40 3.43 -0.83
C ASP A 128 15.03 4.60 -1.73
N GLU A 129 15.15 4.43 -3.05
CA GLU A 129 14.83 5.47 -4.03
C GLU A 129 14.27 4.92 -5.34
N VAL A 130 13.66 5.82 -6.13
CA VAL A 130 13.28 5.56 -7.52
C VAL A 130 14.07 6.49 -8.43
N ASN A 131 14.91 5.89 -9.27
CA ASN A 131 15.63 6.61 -10.30
C ASN A 131 14.82 6.62 -11.60
N ALA A 132 13.91 7.59 -11.72
CA ALA A 132 13.07 7.76 -12.91
C ALA A 132 13.86 7.98 -14.21
N GLY A 133 15.07 8.55 -14.14
CA GLY A 133 15.92 8.81 -15.31
C GLY A 133 16.53 7.54 -15.89
N GLN A 134 16.87 6.58 -15.03
CA GLN A 134 17.37 5.25 -15.42
C GLN A 134 16.27 4.18 -15.47
N LYS A 135 15.06 4.51 -15.02
CA LYS A 135 13.94 3.57 -14.89
C LYS A 135 14.27 2.39 -13.97
N GLU A 136 14.83 2.71 -12.81
CA GLU A 136 15.23 1.72 -11.80
C GLU A 136 14.56 2.02 -10.45
N VAL A 137 14.17 0.96 -9.73
CA VAL A 137 13.89 1.02 -8.29
C VAL A 137 15.12 0.47 -7.56
N VAL A 138 15.61 1.21 -6.56
CA VAL A 138 16.80 0.86 -5.80
C VAL A 138 16.41 0.49 -4.38
N SER A 139 16.88 -0.66 -3.89
CA SER A 139 16.67 -1.09 -2.51
C SER A 139 17.71 -0.48 -1.56
N VAL A 140 17.42 -0.52 -0.27
CA VAL A 140 18.35 -0.11 0.80
C VAL A 140 19.66 -0.92 0.81
N ASP A 141 19.63 -2.15 0.27
CA ASP A 141 20.80 -3.03 0.15
C ASP A 141 21.56 -2.82 -1.18
N GLY A 142 21.12 -1.88 -2.01
CA GLY A 142 21.72 -1.55 -3.30
C GLY A 142 21.28 -2.44 -4.47
N GLU A 143 20.27 -3.30 -4.27
CA GLU A 143 19.65 -4.07 -5.35
C GLU A 143 18.89 -3.13 -6.29
N LYS A 144 19.00 -3.36 -7.60
CA LYS A 144 18.40 -2.52 -8.64
C LYS A 144 17.45 -3.34 -9.49
N ILE A 145 16.22 -2.88 -9.63
CA ILE A 145 15.20 -3.49 -10.48
C ILE A 145 14.80 -2.49 -11.56
N GLU A 146 15.13 -2.80 -12.81
CA GLU A 146 14.71 -2.02 -13.98
C GLU A 146 13.22 -2.22 -14.28
N TYR A 147 12.59 -1.21 -14.89
CA TYR A 147 11.20 -1.26 -15.31
C TYR A 147 10.96 -0.45 -16.60
N ASP A 148 9.92 -0.79 -17.35
CA ASP A 148 9.38 0.08 -18.41
C ASP A 148 8.14 0.83 -17.91
N LEU A 149 7.37 0.21 -17.01
CA LEU A 149 6.24 0.82 -16.31
C LEU A 149 6.30 0.49 -14.80
N LEU A 150 6.42 1.53 -13.98
CA LEU A 150 6.33 1.42 -12.53
C LEU A 150 4.90 1.71 -12.07
N VAL A 151 4.26 0.73 -11.41
CA VAL A 151 2.99 0.87 -10.70
C VAL A 151 3.27 0.88 -9.21
N THR A 152 3.03 1.99 -8.54
CA THR A 152 3.39 2.17 -7.13
C THR A 152 2.19 2.23 -6.21
N ILE A 153 2.33 1.53 -5.10
CA ILE A 153 1.56 1.74 -3.89
C ILE A 153 2.46 2.53 -2.92
N PRO A 154 2.19 3.83 -2.74
CA PRO A 154 3.10 4.72 -2.01
C PRO A 154 3.02 4.50 -0.49
N PRO A 155 3.93 5.12 0.28
CA PRO A 155 3.72 5.30 1.72
C PRO A 155 2.45 6.09 2.00
N TYR A 156 1.84 5.84 3.15
CA TYR A 156 0.66 6.59 3.62
C TYR A 156 0.97 7.29 4.94
N THR A 157 0.32 8.44 5.14
CA THR A 157 0.38 9.22 6.38
C THR A 157 -1.02 9.77 6.68
N ASN A 158 -1.22 10.35 7.85
CA ASN A 158 -2.49 10.96 8.19
C ASN A 158 -2.72 12.27 7.41
N THR A 159 -3.96 12.74 7.43
CA THR A 159 -4.32 14.04 6.86
C THR A 159 -3.54 15.15 7.55
N LYS A 160 -3.24 16.23 6.80
CA LYS A 160 -2.48 17.37 7.32
C LYS A 160 -3.11 17.95 8.59
N ALA A 161 -4.45 18.01 8.66
CA ALA A 161 -5.16 18.53 9.82
C ALA A 161 -4.90 17.71 11.10
N MET A 162 -4.72 16.39 10.99
CA MET A 162 -4.43 15.53 12.15
C MET A 162 -2.95 15.64 12.57
N LEU A 163 -2.05 15.75 11.60
CA LEU A 163 -0.63 15.98 11.88
C LEU A 163 -0.40 17.33 12.57
N ASP A 164 -1.02 18.39 12.03
CA ASP A 164 -0.89 19.76 12.56
C ASP A 164 -1.55 19.94 13.93
N SER A 165 -2.55 19.12 14.28
CA SER A 165 -3.25 19.24 15.56
C SER A 165 -2.46 18.67 16.75
N GLY A 166 -1.39 17.90 16.48
CA GLY A 166 -0.55 17.30 17.52
C GLY A 166 -1.21 16.14 18.27
N ILE A 167 -2.31 15.59 17.75
CA ILE A 167 -2.97 14.43 18.34
C ILE A 167 -2.33 13.10 17.90
N THR A 168 -1.52 13.13 16.83
CA THR A 168 -0.85 11.94 16.32
C THR A 168 0.37 11.54 17.16
N ASP A 169 0.79 10.28 17.05
CA ASP A 169 2.05 9.77 17.57
C ASP A 169 3.25 10.22 16.70
N GLU A 170 4.46 9.77 17.07
CA GLU A 170 5.70 10.06 16.35
C GLU A 170 5.74 9.49 14.92
N ASN A 171 4.90 8.51 14.61
CA ASN A 171 4.76 7.92 13.27
C ASN A 171 3.65 8.60 12.46
N GLY A 172 2.98 9.61 13.03
CA GLY A 172 1.93 10.37 12.38
C GLY A 172 0.55 9.71 12.41
N TRP A 173 0.32 8.69 13.23
CA TRP A 173 -0.99 8.02 13.36
C TRP A 173 -1.74 8.45 14.62
N ILE A 174 -3.07 8.33 14.65
CA ILE A 174 -3.83 8.66 15.87
C ILE A 174 -3.84 7.44 16.80
N PRO A 175 -3.14 7.48 17.95
CA PRO A 175 -3.17 6.37 18.92
C PRO A 175 -4.56 6.21 19.55
N VAL A 176 -5.06 4.97 19.57
CA VAL A 176 -6.33 4.62 20.23
C VAL A 176 -6.22 3.35 21.05
N ASP A 177 -7.17 3.16 21.97
CA ASP A 177 -7.42 1.84 22.55
C ASP A 177 -7.87 0.84 21.48
N LYS A 178 -7.26 -0.35 21.46
CA LYS A 178 -7.56 -1.37 20.44
C LYS A 178 -8.95 -2.01 20.56
N HIS A 179 -9.59 -1.90 21.72
CA HIS A 179 -10.89 -2.49 22.01
C HIS A 179 -12.00 -1.44 22.02
N THR A 180 -11.72 -0.22 22.52
CA THR A 180 -12.73 0.85 22.62
C THR A 180 -12.63 1.90 21.52
N LEU A 181 -11.50 1.96 20.81
CA LEU A 181 -11.18 2.96 19.78
C LEU A 181 -11.13 4.41 20.31
N GLN A 182 -11.08 4.55 21.64
CA GLN A 182 -10.91 5.84 22.31
C GLN A 182 -9.49 6.36 22.12
N TYR A 183 -9.39 7.66 21.88
CA TYR A 183 -8.11 8.35 21.73
C TYR A 183 -7.28 8.27 23.01
N LYS A 184 -5.98 8.02 22.84
CA LYS A 184 -5.01 8.00 23.93
C LYS A 184 -3.87 8.95 23.66
N ARG A 185 -3.32 9.57 24.71
CA ARG A 185 -2.07 10.32 24.63
C ARG A 185 -1.15 9.88 25.75
N GLY A 186 -0.15 9.06 25.41
CA GLY A 186 0.65 8.38 26.44
C GLY A 186 -0.24 7.47 27.31
N SER A 187 -0.27 7.72 28.61
CA SER A 187 -1.13 7.00 29.57
C SER A 187 -2.52 7.62 29.73
N GLU A 188 -2.77 8.79 29.14
CA GLU A 188 -4.06 9.49 29.24
C GLU A 188 -5.06 8.94 28.22
N SER A 189 -6.32 8.86 28.62
CA SER A 189 -7.44 8.48 27.77
C SER A 189 -8.44 9.63 27.72
N TYR A 190 -8.95 9.93 26.52
CA TYR A 190 -9.93 10.98 26.29
C TYR A 190 -11.26 10.28 25.97
N GLU A 191 -12.15 10.20 26.97
CA GLU A 191 -13.34 9.35 26.92
C GLU A 191 -14.33 9.78 25.84
N GLU A 192 -14.31 11.06 25.47
CA GLU A 192 -15.18 11.69 24.49
C GLU A 192 -14.64 11.67 23.06
N VAL A 193 -13.38 11.27 22.85
CA VAL A 193 -12.71 11.30 21.54
C VAL A 193 -12.42 9.89 21.05
N TYR A 194 -12.81 9.62 19.80
CA TYR A 194 -12.66 8.32 19.14
C TYR A 194 -12.02 8.50 17.77
N ALA A 195 -11.26 7.51 17.30
CA ALA A 195 -10.75 7.49 15.94
C ALA A 195 -10.97 6.15 15.23
N LEU A 196 -11.43 6.22 13.97
CA LEU A 196 -11.92 5.10 13.18
C LEU A 196 -11.37 5.12 11.76
N GLY A 197 -11.29 3.95 11.15
CA GLY A 197 -10.76 3.76 9.79
C GLY A 197 -9.25 3.93 9.72
N ASP A 198 -8.77 4.33 8.54
CA ASP A 198 -7.34 4.42 8.22
C ASP A 198 -6.62 5.57 8.92
N THR A 199 -7.31 6.40 9.71
CA THR A 199 -6.71 7.48 10.52
C THR A 199 -6.14 6.98 11.86
N GLY A 200 -6.64 5.83 12.34
CA GLY A 200 -6.22 5.19 13.58
C GLY A 200 -4.91 4.40 13.40
N PRO A 201 -4.37 3.75 14.44
CA PRO A 201 -3.03 3.19 14.40
C PRO A 201 -2.96 2.14 13.30
N CYS A 202 -2.21 2.47 12.26
CA CYS A 202 -1.88 1.56 11.19
C CYS A 202 -0.75 0.68 11.73
N ARG A 203 -1.10 -0.56 12.10
CA ARG A 203 -0.26 -1.55 12.80
C ARG A 203 1.09 -1.80 12.10
N ASP A 204 2.16 -1.96 12.89
CA ASP A 204 3.39 -2.67 12.46
C ASP A 204 3.06 -4.16 12.23
N PRO A 205 3.24 -4.69 11.00
CA PRO A 205 2.97 -6.10 10.68
C PRO A 205 3.62 -7.13 11.63
N GLN A 206 4.64 -6.74 12.39
CA GLN A 206 5.40 -7.63 13.28
C GLN A 206 4.88 -7.68 14.73
N ASP A 207 4.11 -6.69 15.19
CA ASP A 207 3.58 -6.65 16.56
C ASP A 207 2.25 -7.43 16.63
N ARG A 208 2.24 -8.59 17.32
CA ARG A 208 1.07 -9.48 17.44
C ARG A 208 -0.05 -8.96 18.35
N ASP A 209 0.21 -7.92 19.14
CA ASP A 209 -0.65 -7.53 20.26
C ASP A 209 -1.42 -6.20 20.06
N ARG A 210 -1.33 -5.55 18.90
CA ARG A 210 -2.05 -4.27 18.61
C ARG A 210 -2.92 -4.32 17.35
N CYS A 211 -4.17 -3.84 17.44
CA CYS A 211 -5.21 -4.02 16.41
C CYS A 211 -5.05 -3.09 15.20
N SER A 212 -5.36 -3.61 14.02
CA SER A 212 -5.95 -2.84 12.92
C SER A 212 -7.45 -3.14 12.85
N LEU A 213 -8.27 -2.18 12.41
CA LEU A 213 -9.72 -2.34 12.25
C LEU A 213 -10.11 -3.49 11.31
N TRP A 214 -9.23 -3.85 10.38
CA TRP A 214 -9.40 -5.02 9.51
C TRP A 214 -9.36 -6.36 10.26
N HIS A 215 -8.66 -6.45 11.40
CA HIS A 215 -8.67 -7.65 12.24
C HIS A 215 -10.03 -7.89 12.93
N ILE A 216 -10.81 -6.84 13.19
CA ILE A 216 -12.15 -6.96 13.79
C ILE A 216 -13.14 -7.59 12.78
N SER A 217 -12.92 -7.40 11.48
CA SER A 217 -13.77 -7.97 10.43
C SER A 217 -13.46 -9.43 10.10
N TRP A 218 -12.23 -9.91 10.30
CA TRP A 218 -11.83 -11.28 9.93
C TRP A 218 -11.78 -12.27 11.10
N LEU A 219 -11.79 -11.80 12.36
CA LEU A 219 -11.82 -12.68 13.54
C LEU A 219 -13.23 -13.14 13.93
N LYS A 220 -14.26 -12.80 13.15
CA LYS A 220 -15.68 -13.14 13.44
C LYS A 220 -16.40 -13.92 12.33
N THR A 221 -15.68 -14.47 11.36
CA THR A 221 -16.21 -15.39 10.34
C THR A 221 -15.25 -16.55 10.16
#